data_AF-A0A1E7G2N9-F1
#
_entry.id   AF-A0A1E7G2N9-F1
#
_cell.length_a   1.000
_cell.length_b   1.000
_cell.length_c   1.000
_cell.angle_alpha   90.00
_cell.angle_beta   90.00
_cell.angle_gamma   90.00
#
_symmetry.space_group_name_H-M   'P 1'
#
loop_
_entity.id
_entity.type
_entity.pdbx_description
1 polymer ?
#
loop_
_entity_poly.entity_id
_entity_poly.type
_entity_poly.pdbx_seq_one_letter_code
_entity_poly.pdbx_strand_id
1 'polypeptide(L)'
;MKLNSLNKKFALASVSLLTISTLAGFGGLVNVNAKTTVVTDQVSNGEVDIYAQSAAGNASTTTNNDSPNTDTGVANNQTGGQAGNTGTTKNDGSQQSSLEGSTPSVMANVTFSATQYTGTGVPTGVADSAFNGAKVTATSDASGLADFTGLADGYYLFHQVKTVNGITTVGDFIVQVNHNDSQAGIVNVYPKLDMSSSAGLGTSATTNADDNFNGSTPNQIANPNATGDSDQTLTNSDNNAGNENLANGTWVNNGDNQNTTTAAAGNTVSWNVNTVFDSSQTNNGNGTTGVTGTYVVTDQLPNNLVDSSTAADGTVIVNVTDGSGAKVGTLTATTDYTVTNDGNGKIVVTLTPVGQQHAASLLGNADGALNIIIPSTVKTAVVGSAKDSATTAITNAYGADLSTTAAVQSTLNVGGVDMTKTDVSTSAALKGATFTVVRADNKADAQAFVIANAAYFNNSAAGGSVANPTSAKAAFVTGDSNGNASTTATTPVTFTTGEDGIATFSGLNLVDDNTDTTNTSNYYLVEVAAPKGYQLPAPNTAANLTGAVTASTAPTATDTTITNSKPFALPFTGGQGLAGIIAIATVSGVVAFAIKRRKDNEEEVVK
;
A
#
# COMPACT_ATOMS: atom_id res chain seq x y z
N MET A 1 -70.67 -15.05 -51.37
CA MET A 1 -70.98 -16.28 -50.61
C MET A 1 -71.20 -15.86 -49.15
N LYS A 2 -72.39 -16.20 -48.63
CA LYS A 2 -73.01 -16.08 -47.29
C LYS A 2 -72.35 -15.27 -46.14
N LEU A 3 -73.20 -14.40 -45.56
CA LEU A 3 -73.12 -13.77 -44.22
C LEU A 3 -73.04 -14.81 -43.08
N ASN A 4 -72.45 -14.43 -41.93
CA ASN A 4 -73.21 -14.16 -40.70
C ASN A 4 -72.35 -13.66 -39.53
N SER A 5 -73.01 -12.82 -38.73
CA SER A 5 -72.64 -12.25 -37.43
C SER A 5 -72.51 -13.31 -36.33
N LEU A 6 -71.90 -12.95 -35.19
CA LEU A 6 -72.60 -12.80 -33.90
C LEU A 6 -71.64 -12.42 -32.75
N ASN A 7 -72.01 -11.35 -32.06
CA ASN A 7 -71.68 -11.11 -30.66
C ASN A 7 -72.10 -12.31 -29.80
N LYS A 8 -71.30 -12.67 -28.78
CA LYS A 8 -71.80 -13.10 -27.46
C LYS A 8 -70.71 -13.10 -26.39
N LYS A 9 -71.01 -12.41 -25.30
CA LYS A 9 -70.36 -12.50 -23.99
C LYS A 9 -70.45 -13.94 -23.47
N PHE A 10 -69.38 -14.43 -22.86
CA PHE A 10 -69.44 -15.55 -21.91
C PHE A 10 -68.75 -15.16 -20.61
N ALA A 11 -69.41 -15.51 -19.52
CA ALA A 11 -69.14 -15.10 -18.15
C ALA A 11 -68.12 -16.00 -17.46
N LEU A 12 -67.51 -15.42 -16.42
CA LEU A 12 -66.75 -16.02 -15.33
C LEU A 12 -67.34 -17.34 -14.82
N ALA A 13 -66.51 -18.38 -14.63
CA ALA A 13 -66.56 -19.30 -13.49
C ALA A 13 -65.34 -20.28 -13.46
N SER A 14 -64.53 -20.12 -12.42
CA SER A 14 -63.97 -21.20 -11.57
C SER A 14 -62.69 -21.96 -11.96
N VAL A 15 -61.62 -21.62 -11.23
CA VAL A 15 -60.71 -22.51 -10.46
C VAL A 15 -60.03 -23.67 -11.18
N SER A 16 -58.71 -23.59 -11.33
CA SER A 16 -57.78 -24.67 -10.90
C SER A 16 -56.38 -24.11 -10.66
N LEU A 17 -55.85 -24.53 -9.51
CA LEU A 17 -54.63 -24.16 -8.84
C LEU A 17 -53.42 -24.93 -9.42
N LEU A 18 -52.22 -24.33 -9.29
CA LEU A 18 -50.88 -24.96 -9.32
C LEU A 18 -50.31 -25.45 -10.68
N THR A 19 -49.29 -24.74 -11.19
CA THR A 19 -47.87 -25.09 -10.97
C THR A 19 -46.96 -24.12 -11.73
N ILE A 20 -46.10 -23.42 -10.98
CA ILE A 20 -45.03 -22.56 -11.49
C ILE A 20 -43.87 -23.46 -11.92
N SER A 21 -43.48 -23.38 -13.19
CA SER A 21 -42.11 -23.70 -13.60
C SER A 21 -41.63 -22.59 -14.53
N THR A 22 -40.47 -22.09 -14.16
CA THR A 22 -39.72 -20.95 -14.67
C THR A 22 -39.41 -21.06 -16.16
N LEU A 23 -39.81 -20.06 -16.94
CA LEU A 23 -39.18 -19.73 -18.21
C LEU A 23 -38.62 -18.31 -18.11
N ALA A 24 -37.30 -18.25 -17.99
CA ALA A 24 -36.51 -17.03 -18.07
C ALA A 24 -36.58 -16.45 -19.49
N GLY A 25 -36.66 -15.13 -19.59
CA GLY A 25 -36.61 -14.39 -20.84
C GLY A 25 -37.93 -13.73 -21.20
N PHE A 26 -37.96 -12.40 -21.19
CA PHE A 26 -39.09 -11.51 -21.49
C PHE A 26 -40.14 -11.35 -20.38
N GLY A 27 -39.71 -10.85 -19.22
CA GLY A 27 -40.57 -10.13 -18.28
C GLY A 27 -40.51 -8.63 -18.57
N GLY A 28 -41.57 -8.08 -19.15
CA GLY A 28 -41.63 -6.71 -19.62
C GLY A 28 -41.45 -5.65 -18.53
N LEU A 29 -40.96 -4.50 -19.00
CA LEU A 29 -41.06 -3.17 -18.41
C LEU A 29 -42.18 -3.04 -17.35
N VAL A 30 -41.82 -3.19 -16.08
CA VAL A 30 -42.51 -2.50 -15.00
C VAL A 30 -41.68 -1.25 -14.74
N ASN A 31 -41.84 -0.26 -15.63
CA ASN A 31 -41.53 1.10 -15.22
C ASN A 31 -42.38 1.36 -13.99
N VAL A 32 -41.75 1.76 -12.88
CA VAL A 32 -42.44 2.41 -11.76
C VAL A 32 -42.92 3.75 -12.32
N ASN A 33 -43.99 3.73 -13.11
CA ASN A 33 -44.62 4.93 -13.60
C ASN A 33 -45.27 5.59 -12.39
N ALA A 34 -44.78 6.78 -12.03
CA ALA A 34 -45.43 7.68 -11.10
C ALA A 34 -46.94 7.72 -11.39
N LYS A 35 -47.76 7.59 -10.35
CA LYS A 35 -49.23 7.57 -10.47
C LYS A 35 -49.80 8.89 -11.03
N THR A 36 -49.01 9.97 -11.08
CA THR A 36 -49.41 11.28 -11.64
C THR A 36 -48.17 12.13 -11.97
N THR A 37 -48.11 12.72 -13.17
CA THR A 37 -46.96 13.50 -13.70
C THR A 37 -47.16 15.02 -13.68
N VAL A 38 -48.20 15.52 -13.01
CA VAL A 38 -48.47 16.96 -12.87
C VAL A 38 -48.90 17.23 -11.44
N VAL A 39 -48.07 17.91 -10.64
CA VAL A 39 -48.47 18.34 -9.29
C VAL A 39 -48.01 19.78 -9.07
N THR A 40 -48.93 20.71 -9.21
CA THR A 40 -48.88 22.02 -8.54
C THR A 40 -49.35 21.81 -7.10
N ASP A 41 -48.49 22.16 -6.14
CA ASP A 41 -48.64 21.99 -4.68
C ASP A 41 -48.72 20.53 -4.17
N GLN A 42 -47.63 20.06 -3.54
CA GLN A 42 -47.52 18.73 -2.90
C GLN A 42 -48.26 18.70 -1.55
N VAL A 43 -49.58 18.83 -1.57
CA VAL A 43 -50.44 18.71 -0.36
C VAL A 43 -50.96 17.27 -0.26
N SER A 44 -50.75 16.62 0.89
CA SER A 44 -51.22 15.26 1.14
C SER A 44 -52.69 15.22 1.54
N ASN A 45 -53.42 14.21 1.05
CA ASN A 45 -54.78 13.87 1.46
C ASN A 45 -54.85 12.97 2.72
N GLY A 46 -53.76 12.90 3.49
CA GLY A 46 -53.62 11.98 4.63
C GLY A 46 -52.82 10.72 4.33
N GLU A 47 -52.38 10.55 3.08
CA GLU A 47 -51.50 9.48 2.61
C GLU A 47 -50.17 10.07 2.10
N VAL A 48 -49.05 9.49 2.55
CA VAL A 48 -47.69 9.86 2.11
C VAL A 48 -46.91 8.59 1.83
N ASP A 49 -46.51 8.43 0.57
CA ASP A 49 -45.70 7.33 0.08
C ASP A 49 -44.24 7.78 0.00
N ILE A 50 -43.34 7.06 0.67
CA ILE A 50 -41.90 7.26 0.55
C ILE A 50 -41.30 6.10 -0.23
N TYR A 51 -40.70 6.40 -1.38
CA TYR A 51 -39.96 5.45 -2.21
C TYR A 51 -38.46 5.60 -1.91
N ALA A 52 -37.96 4.80 -0.97
CA ALA A 52 -36.55 4.75 -0.65
C ALA A 52 -35.75 4.19 -1.85
N GLN A 53 -34.86 5.01 -2.40
CA GLN A 53 -34.03 4.69 -3.57
C GLN A 53 -32.57 5.03 -3.30
N SER A 54 -31.66 4.29 -3.90
CA SER A 54 -30.23 4.65 -3.90
C SER A 54 -29.95 5.88 -4.77
N ALA A 55 -28.84 6.55 -4.48
CA ALA A 55 -28.19 7.47 -5.40
C ALA A 55 -26.72 7.07 -5.60
N ALA A 56 -26.26 7.17 -6.85
CA ALA A 56 -24.83 7.07 -7.16
C ALA A 56 -24.05 8.24 -6.52
N GLY A 57 -22.88 7.94 -5.95
CA GLY A 57 -21.98 8.93 -5.37
C GLY A 57 -21.56 10.01 -6.39
N ASN A 58 -21.65 11.28 -6.01
CA ASN A 58 -21.25 12.40 -6.88
C ASN A 58 -20.03 13.13 -6.31
N ALA A 59 -19.01 13.36 -7.15
CA ALA A 59 -17.67 13.80 -6.75
C ALA A 59 -17.43 15.33 -6.85
N SER A 60 -18.43 16.20 -6.67
CA SER A 60 -18.29 17.65 -6.92
C SER A 60 -18.76 18.54 -5.76
N THR A 61 -17.99 19.60 -5.47
CA THR A 61 -18.27 20.63 -4.46
C THR A 61 -19.24 21.69 -5.01
N THR A 62 -20.24 22.14 -4.24
CA THR A 62 -21.27 23.09 -4.74
C THR A 62 -21.53 24.30 -3.85
N THR A 63 -21.76 25.44 -4.51
CA THR A 63 -22.21 26.73 -3.97
C THR A 63 -23.70 26.97 -4.21
N ASN A 64 -24.30 27.82 -3.36
CA ASN A 64 -25.74 28.11 -3.29
C ASN A 64 -26.14 29.24 -4.26
N ASN A 65 -27.08 28.99 -5.19
CA ASN A 65 -27.95 30.05 -5.70
C ASN A 65 -29.17 29.50 -6.42
N ASP A 66 -30.36 29.97 -6.07
CA ASP A 66 -31.32 30.38 -7.11
C ASP A 66 -32.26 31.48 -6.62
N SER A 67 -32.48 32.44 -7.51
CA SER A 67 -33.50 33.49 -7.48
C SER A 67 -33.78 33.85 -8.96
N PRO A 68 -34.98 34.29 -9.39
CA PRO A 68 -36.13 34.74 -8.60
C PRO A 68 -37.45 34.14 -9.10
N ASN A 69 -37.95 33.07 -8.48
CA ASN A 69 -39.38 32.82 -8.51
C ASN A 69 -39.79 32.26 -7.15
N THR A 70 -40.42 33.11 -6.35
CA THR A 70 -40.88 32.80 -5.01
C THR A 70 -42.12 31.91 -5.11
N ASP A 71 -41.91 30.61 -5.03
CA ASP A 71 -42.98 29.63 -4.85
C ASP A 71 -43.56 29.79 -3.44
N THR A 72 -44.87 30.01 -3.32
CA THR A 72 -45.56 30.36 -2.07
C THR A 72 -46.28 29.19 -1.41
N GLY A 73 -46.16 27.97 -1.94
CA GLY A 73 -46.38 26.73 -1.18
C GLY A 73 -45.12 26.39 -0.41
N VAL A 74 -45.21 25.74 0.75
CA VAL A 74 -44.05 25.28 1.53
C VAL A 74 -43.30 24.20 0.72
N ALA A 75 -42.48 24.65 -0.22
CA ALA A 75 -41.60 23.84 -1.04
C ALA A 75 -40.53 23.28 -0.10
N ASN A 76 -40.48 21.95 -0.01
CA ASN A 76 -39.31 21.12 0.30
C ASN A 76 -38.10 21.92 0.82
N ASN A 77 -38.20 22.48 2.03
CA ASN A 77 -37.19 23.40 2.56
C ASN A 77 -36.09 22.54 3.20
N GLN A 78 -35.37 21.82 2.35
CA GLN A 78 -34.16 21.11 2.72
C GLN A 78 -33.09 22.16 2.98
N THR A 79 -32.66 22.27 4.24
CA THR A 79 -31.51 23.10 4.60
C THR A 79 -30.29 22.62 3.82
N GLY A 80 -29.67 23.53 3.05
CA GLY A 80 -28.47 23.22 2.28
C GLY A 80 -27.35 22.69 3.18
N GLY A 81 -26.76 21.55 2.77
CA GLY A 81 -25.57 20.98 3.41
C GLY A 81 -25.55 19.47 3.66
N GLN A 82 -26.47 18.67 3.11
CA GLN A 82 -26.56 17.23 3.44
C GLN A 82 -26.41 16.33 2.20
N ALA A 83 -25.66 15.24 2.37
CA ALA A 83 -25.16 14.36 1.31
C ALA A 83 -26.30 13.75 0.47
N GLY A 84 -26.10 13.73 -0.85
CA GLY A 84 -27.01 13.10 -1.84
C GLY A 84 -27.86 14.04 -2.68
N ASN A 85 -28.08 15.30 -2.27
CA ASN A 85 -28.76 16.31 -3.09
C ASN A 85 -27.78 17.42 -3.51
N THR A 86 -27.27 17.29 -4.74
CA THR A 86 -26.54 18.37 -5.41
C THR A 86 -27.50 19.41 -5.99
N GLY A 87 -27.02 20.62 -6.26
CA GLY A 87 -27.82 21.67 -6.89
C GLY A 87 -28.63 21.17 -8.09
N THR A 88 -29.89 21.60 -8.17
CA THR A 88 -30.95 21.23 -9.15
C THR A 88 -31.64 19.87 -8.99
N THR A 89 -31.24 18.98 -8.07
CA THR A 89 -31.93 17.68 -7.93
C THR A 89 -33.33 17.83 -7.32
N LYS A 90 -34.36 17.43 -8.07
CA LYS A 90 -35.75 17.41 -7.58
C LYS A 90 -36.06 16.07 -6.90
N ASN A 91 -36.78 16.11 -5.78
CA ASN A 91 -37.23 14.93 -5.01
C ASN A 91 -38.58 14.37 -5.53
N ASP A 92 -38.89 14.62 -6.80
CA ASP A 92 -40.16 14.35 -7.47
C ASP A 92 -40.09 13.17 -8.46
N GLY A 93 -38.99 12.41 -8.42
CA GLY A 93 -38.72 11.31 -9.34
C GLY A 93 -38.28 11.73 -10.76
N SER A 94 -38.25 13.03 -11.10
CA SER A 94 -37.93 13.49 -12.46
C SER A 94 -36.46 13.29 -12.89
N GLN A 95 -35.57 12.99 -11.95
CA GLN A 95 -34.14 12.76 -12.19
C GLN A 95 -33.70 11.30 -11.96
N GLN A 96 -34.67 10.38 -11.94
CA GLN A 96 -34.46 8.96 -11.70
C GLN A 96 -33.60 8.26 -12.78
N SER A 97 -33.50 8.82 -13.99
CA SER A 97 -32.82 8.19 -15.14
C SER A 97 -31.36 8.63 -15.37
N SER A 98 -30.89 9.69 -14.69
CA SER A 98 -29.57 10.29 -15.01
C SER A 98 -28.43 9.87 -14.08
N LEU A 99 -28.71 9.16 -12.98
CA LEU A 99 -27.73 8.85 -11.92
C LEU A 99 -27.41 7.34 -11.75
N GLU A 100 -28.32 6.43 -12.11
CA GLU A 100 -28.12 4.96 -11.92
C GLU A 100 -28.35 4.13 -13.21
N GLY A 101 -28.41 4.79 -14.37
CA GLY A 101 -28.88 4.13 -15.59
C GLY A 101 -30.40 3.89 -15.57
N SER A 102 -30.89 2.95 -16.38
CA SER A 102 -32.33 2.79 -16.66
C SER A 102 -33.17 2.16 -15.54
N THR A 103 -32.58 1.76 -14.42
CA THR A 103 -33.27 1.10 -13.29
C THR A 103 -32.58 1.41 -11.95
N PRO A 104 -33.10 2.33 -11.13
CA PRO A 104 -32.55 2.59 -9.81
C PRO A 104 -32.76 1.42 -8.86
N SER A 105 -31.84 1.23 -7.90
CA SER A 105 -32.02 0.21 -6.86
C SER A 105 -32.99 0.70 -5.78
N VAL A 106 -34.11 -0.01 -5.62
CA VAL A 106 -35.08 0.22 -4.55
C VAL A 106 -34.57 -0.33 -3.21
N MET A 107 -34.86 0.35 -2.10
CA MET A 107 -34.34 -0.01 -0.78
C MET A 107 -35.42 -0.37 0.23
N ALA A 108 -35.40 -1.62 0.68
CA ALA A 108 -36.30 -2.10 1.73
C ALA A 108 -35.73 -1.87 3.14
N ASN A 109 -36.58 -2.07 4.14
CA ASN A 109 -36.24 -2.04 5.56
C ASN A 109 -35.73 -0.69 6.09
N VAL A 110 -35.93 0.40 5.34
CA VAL A 110 -35.65 1.77 5.80
C VAL A 110 -36.86 2.24 6.59
N THR A 111 -36.68 2.57 7.87
CA THR A 111 -37.78 3.07 8.71
C THR A 111 -37.77 4.59 8.73
N PHE A 112 -38.91 5.18 8.38
CA PHE A 112 -39.19 6.60 8.53
C PHE A 112 -40.14 6.83 9.69
N SER A 113 -40.13 8.04 10.22
CA SER A 113 -41.14 8.54 11.13
C SER A 113 -41.74 9.84 10.65
N ALA A 114 -43.01 10.05 10.95
CA ALA A 114 -43.71 11.30 10.78
C ALA A 114 -44.07 11.86 12.17
N THR A 115 -43.56 13.04 12.50
CA THR A 115 -43.85 13.73 13.76
C THR A 115 -44.73 14.93 13.50
N GLN A 116 -45.91 14.98 14.13
CA GLN A 116 -46.86 16.07 13.93
C GLN A 116 -46.36 17.39 14.55
N TYR A 117 -46.57 18.49 13.82
CA TYR A 117 -46.39 19.85 14.31
C TYR A 117 -47.54 20.26 15.25
N THR A 118 -47.21 20.78 16.42
CA THR A 118 -48.20 21.21 17.44
C THR A 118 -48.27 22.72 17.62
N GLY A 119 -47.43 23.47 16.89
CA GLY A 119 -47.37 24.93 16.95
C GLY A 119 -48.57 25.59 16.25
N THR A 120 -48.67 26.90 16.40
CA THR A 120 -49.68 27.71 15.72
C THR A 120 -49.10 28.30 14.43
N GLY A 121 -49.78 28.10 13.31
CA GLY A 121 -49.35 28.62 12.01
C GLY A 121 -48.48 27.63 11.22
N VAL A 122 -47.60 28.16 10.37
CA VAL A 122 -46.70 27.37 9.49
C VAL A 122 -45.38 27.13 10.22
N PRO A 123 -44.79 25.92 10.16
CA PRO A 123 -43.48 25.63 10.74
C PRO A 123 -42.39 26.54 10.18
N THR A 124 -41.42 26.90 11.02
CA THR A 124 -40.30 27.76 10.63
C THR A 124 -39.16 27.02 9.90
N GLY A 125 -39.19 25.69 9.90
CA GLY A 125 -38.23 24.81 9.23
C GLY A 125 -38.14 23.44 9.90
N VAL A 126 -37.30 22.54 9.38
CA VAL A 126 -37.15 21.16 9.90
C VAL A 126 -36.64 21.10 11.35
N ALA A 127 -35.96 22.15 11.82
CA ALA A 127 -35.46 22.26 13.20
C ALA A 127 -36.46 22.91 14.18
N ASP A 128 -37.71 23.16 13.76
CA ASP A 128 -38.72 23.78 14.61
C ASP A 128 -39.11 22.86 15.78
N SER A 129 -38.92 23.34 17.01
CA SER A 129 -39.12 22.55 18.24
C SER A 129 -40.58 22.18 18.51
N ALA A 130 -41.53 22.76 17.77
CA ALA A 130 -42.94 22.39 17.82
C ALA A 130 -43.29 21.12 17.04
N PHE A 131 -42.32 20.48 16.37
CA PHE A 131 -42.44 19.07 15.93
C PHE A 131 -42.27 18.11 17.11
N ASN A 132 -43.27 18.05 17.98
CA ASN A 132 -43.26 17.23 19.20
C ASN A 132 -44.57 16.46 19.44
N GLY A 133 -45.44 16.40 18.43
CA GLY A 133 -46.72 15.71 18.48
C GLY A 133 -46.61 14.19 18.37
N ALA A 134 -47.73 13.53 18.06
CA ALA A 134 -47.76 12.09 17.87
C ALA A 134 -46.80 11.66 16.75
N LYS A 135 -46.02 10.61 17.04
CA LYS A 135 -45.06 10.02 16.11
C LYS A 135 -45.64 8.73 15.53
N VAL A 136 -45.64 8.63 14.21
CA VAL A 136 -46.00 7.41 13.47
C VAL A 136 -44.77 6.93 12.72
N THR A 137 -44.65 5.63 12.47
CA THR A 137 -43.52 5.05 11.73
C THR A 137 -43.99 4.11 10.64
N ALA A 138 -43.30 4.12 9.50
CA ALA A 138 -43.47 3.16 8.42
C ALA A 138 -42.09 2.65 7.98
N THR A 139 -42.01 1.39 7.56
CA THR A 139 -40.78 0.75 7.10
C THR A 139 -40.93 0.34 5.65
N SER A 140 -39.94 0.62 4.81
CA SER A 140 -40.02 0.29 3.39
C SER A 140 -40.06 -1.22 3.15
N ASP A 141 -40.90 -1.66 2.23
CA ASP A 141 -40.98 -3.06 1.79
C ASP A 141 -39.97 -3.38 0.67
N ALA A 142 -40.02 -4.59 0.11
CA ALA A 142 -39.13 -5.05 -0.96
C ALA A 142 -39.18 -4.20 -2.26
N SER A 143 -40.21 -3.35 -2.42
CA SER A 143 -40.32 -2.39 -3.53
C SER A 143 -39.74 -1.01 -3.19
N GLY A 144 -39.26 -0.83 -1.96
CA GLY A 144 -38.76 0.44 -1.45
C GLY A 144 -39.84 1.37 -0.90
N LEU A 145 -41.11 0.93 -0.85
CA LEU A 145 -42.24 1.75 -0.43
C LEU A 145 -42.45 1.70 1.08
N ALA A 146 -42.38 2.85 1.76
CA ALA A 146 -42.88 3.07 3.10
C ALA A 146 -44.14 3.95 3.04
N ASP A 147 -45.27 3.38 3.44
CA ASP A 147 -46.59 4.00 3.34
C ASP A 147 -47.06 4.54 4.71
N PHE A 148 -47.41 5.82 4.76
CA PHE A 148 -48.06 6.48 5.88
C PHE A 148 -49.51 6.80 5.55
N THR A 149 -50.43 6.02 6.11
CA THR A 149 -51.88 6.23 5.95
C THR A 149 -52.53 6.89 7.16
N GLY A 150 -53.55 7.72 6.94
CA GLY A 150 -54.44 8.22 7.98
C GLY A 150 -53.83 9.32 8.84
N LEU A 151 -52.87 10.07 8.31
CA LEU A 151 -52.36 11.29 8.94
C LEU A 151 -53.48 12.33 9.01
N ALA A 152 -53.60 13.07 10.11
CA ALA A 152 -54.61 14.12 10.27
C ALA A 152 -54.16 15.43 9.61
N ASP A 153 -55.06 16.41 9.44
CA ASP A 153 -54.69 17.74 8.95
C ASP A 153 -53.57 18.36 9.80
N GLY A 154 -52.53 18.89 9.16
CA GLY A 154 -51.38 19.51 9.83
C GLY A 154 -50.07 19.40 9.06
N TYR A 155 -48.98 19.82 9.68
CA TYR A 155 -47.62 19.66 9.14
C TYR A 155 -46.92 18.50 9.84
N TYR A 156 -46.15 17.72 9.09
CA TYR A 156 -45.41 16.58 9.61
C TYR A 156 -43.94 16.68 9.23
N LEU A 157 -43.06 16.49 10.21
CA LEU A 157 -41.63 16.31 10.01
C LEU A 157 -41.36 14.82 9.78
N PHE A 158 -40.82 14.51 8.61
CA PHE A 158 -40.37 13.18 8.26
C PHE A 158 -38.88 13.04 8.55
N HIS A 159 -38.54 12.02 9.32
CA HIS A 159 -37.19 11.70 9.74
C HIS A 159 -36.91 10.22 9.53
N GLN A 160 -35.76 9.89 8.94
CA GLN A 160 -35.31 8.51 8.83
C GLN A 160 -34.81 8.01 10.19
N VAL A 161 -35.50 7.02 10.77
CA VAL A 161 -35.25 6.53 12.14
C VAL A 161 -34.20 5.42 12.17
N LYS A 162 -34.13 4.60 11.11
CA LYS A 162 -33.20 3.47 11.04
C LYS A 162 -32.36 3.59 9.77
N THR A 163 -31.04 3.62 9.96
CA THR A 163 -30.07 3.35 8.90
C THR A 163 -30.01 1.84 8.64
N VAL A 164 -29.94 1.45 7.38
CA VAL A 164 -29.66 0.07 6.99
C VAL A 164 -28.19 0.04 6.58
N ASN A 165 -27.37 -0.76 7.27
CA ASN A 165 -25.99 -1.12 6.92
C ASN A 165 -25.15 0.00 6.26
N GLY A 166 -24.83 1.06 7.02
CA GLY A 166 -23.86 2.07 6.59
C GLY A 166 -24.37 3.18 5.66
N ILE A 167 -25.65 3.14 5.24
CA ILE A 167 -26.22 4.15 4.34
C ILE A 167 -26.44 5.49 5.07
N THR A 168 -25.99 6.60 4.46
CA THR A 168 -26.18 7.95 5.02
C THR A 168 -27.66 8.31 5.07
N THR A 169 -28.11 8.89 6.19
CA THR A 169 -29.51 9.28 6.40
C THR A 169 -29.97 10.36 5.43
N VAL A 170 -31.19 10.23 4.97
CA VAL A 170 -31.91 11.29 4.25
C VAL A 170 -32.08 12.48 5.19
N GLY A 171 -31.83 13.69 4.68
CA GLY A 171 -32.11 14.92 5.41
C GLY A 171 -33.62 15.08 5.68
N ASP A 172 -33.96 15.57 6.88
CA ASP A 172 -35.35 15.75 7.29
C ASP A 172 -36.13 16.61 6.30
N PHE A 173 -37.42 16.32 6.16
CA PHE A 173 -38.32 17.09 5.29
C PHE A 173 -39.71 17.23 5.90
N ILE A 174 -40.44 18.25 5.46
CA ILE A 174 -41.78 18.55 5.96
C ILE A 174 -42.80 18.29 4.86
N VAL A 175 -43.90 17.63 5.21
CA VAL A 175 -45.07 17.49 4.34
C VAL A 175 -46.29 18.12 5.02
N GLN A 176 -47.09 18.83 4.23
CA GLN A 176 -48.39 19.34 4.66
C GLN A 176 -49.49 18.32 4.32
N VAL A 177 -50.33 18.01 5.29
CA VAL A 177 -51.55 17.21 5.13
C VAL A 177 -52.75 18.14 5.26
N ASN A 178 -53.64 18.12 4.25
CA ASN A 178 -54.89 18.87 4.26
C ASN A 178 -55.96 18.15 3.42
N HIS A 179 -56.91 17.50 4.08
CA HIS A 179 -57.99 16.74 3.42
C HIS A 179 -59.00 17.64 2.69
N ASN A 180 -59.03 18.93 3.00
CA ASN A 180 -59.99 19.88 2.43
C ASN A 180 -59.43 20.62 1.20
N ASP A 181 -58.15 20.42 0.86
CA ASP A 181 -57.57 20.98 -0.34
C ASP A 181 -58.04 20.19 -1.57
N SER A 182 -58.61 20.88 -2.56
CA SER A 182 -59.05 20.26 -3.81
C SER A 182 -57.91 19.67 -4.66
N GLN A 183 -56.66 20.05 -4.36
CA GLN A 183 -55.46 19.52 -5.00
C GLN A 183 -54.78 18.43 -4.16
N ALA A 184 -55.29 18.11 -2.96
CA ALA A 184 -54.71 17.09 -2.11
C ALA A 184 -54.75 15.70 -2.75
N GLY A 185 -53.64 14.98 -2.65
CA GLY A 185 -53.49 13.63 -3.17
C GLY A 185 -52.44 12.83 -2.42
N ILE A 186 -52.11 11.64 -2.93
CA ILE A 186 -50.98 10.87 -2.40
C ILE A 186 -49.70 11.65 -2.73
N VAL A 187 -48.93 11.99 -1.68
CA VAL A 187 -47.62 12.61 -1.85
C VAL A 187 -46.57 11.52 -1.98
N ASN A 188 -45.86 11.48 -3.11
CA ASN A 188 -44.75 10.56 -3.34
C ASN A 188 -43.43 11.28 -3.07
N VAL A 189 -42.60 10.73 -2.19
CA VAL A 189 -41.27 11.25 -1.86
C VAL A 189 -40.22 10.25 -2.33
N TYR A 190 -39.16 10.72 -2.98
CA TYR A 190 -38.12 9.86 -3.57
C TYR A 190 -36.75 10.09 -2.94
N PRO A 191 -36.61 9.91 -1.62
CA PRO A 191 -35.38 10.28 -0.96
C PRO A 191 -34.20 9.46 -1.50
N LYS A 192 -33.17 10.19 -1.93
CA LYS A 192 -31.91 9.65 -2.43
C LYS A 192 -31.00 9.32 -1.26
N LEU A 193 -30.76 8.03 -1.07
CA LEU A 193 -29.89 7.52 -0.04
C LEU A 193 -28.47 7.35 -0.61
N ASP A 194 -27.50 7.98 0.05
CA ASP A 194 -26.11 7.91 -0.38
C ASP A 194 -25.55 6.52 -0.09
N MET A 195 -25.27 5.79 -1.17
CA MET A 195 -24.68 4.46 -1.15
C MET A 195 -23.16 4.48 -1.27
N SER A 196 -22.55 5.67 -1.42
CA SER A 196 -21.11 5.83 -1.47
C SER A 196 -20.57 5.82 -0.06
N SER A 197 -20.16 4.65 0.37
CA SER A 197 -19.21 4.54 1.45
C SER A 197 -17.82 4.96 0.99
N SER A 198 -17.07 5.59 1.87
CA SER A 198 -15.72 6.08 1.61
C SER A 198 -14.82 5.03 0.94
N ALA A 199 -14.15 5.44 -0.14
CA ALA A 199 -13.00 4.70 -0.69
C ALA A 199 -11.74 5.12 0.08
N GLY A 200 -10.90 4.15 0.44
CA GLY A 200 -9.61 4.39 1.09
C GLY A 200 -8.62 3.29 0.75
N LEU A 201 -7.41 3.68 0.38
CA LEU A 201 -6.31 2.79 0.07
C LEU A 201 -5.01 3.35 0.64
N GLY A 202 -4.22 2.46 1.23
CA GLY A 202 -2.88 2.72 1.75
C GLY A 202 -1.98 1.54 1.43
N THR A 203 -0.68 1.77 1.31
CA THR A 203 0.32 0.70 1.23
C THR A 203 1.53 1.05 2.08
N SER A 204 2.13 0.05 2.72
CA SER A 204 3.40 0.19 3.44
C SER A 204 4.28 -1.05 3.21
N ALA A 205 5.57 -0.84 2.93
CA ALA A 205 6.55 -1.89 2.77
C ALA A 205 7.33 -2.06 4.08
N THR A 206 7.25 -3.23 4.72
CA THR A 206 8.01 -3.54 5.93
C THR A 206 9.01 -4.65 5.66
N THR A 207 10.15 -4.61 6.36
CA THR A 207 11.24 -5.57 6.13
C THR A 207 11.66 -6.20 7.45
N ASN A 208 12.16 -7.43 7.38
CA ASN A 208 12.83 -8.07 8.50
C ASN A 208 14.33 -7.70 8.56
N ALA A 209 14.75 -6.67 7.83
CA ALA A 209 16.13 -6.27 7.78
C ALA A 209 16.55 -5.75 9.15
N ASP A 210 17.67 -6.26 9.66
CA ASP A 210 18.38 -5.62 10.76
C ASP A 210 19.05 -4.35 10.20
N ASP A 211 18.37 -3.22 10.37
CA ASP A 211 18.87 -1.89 10.07
C ASP A 211 19.93 -1.46 11.10
N ASN A 212 19.74 -1.84 12.37
CA ASN A 212 20.56 -1.43 13.51
C ASN A 212 21.55 -2.50 13.98
N PHE A 213 22.76 -2.54 13.41
CA PHE A 213 23.85 -3.40 13.92
C PHE A 213 24.23 -3.09 15.40
N ASN A 214 23.71 -1.99 15.97
CA ASN A 214 23.91 -1.57 17.35
C ASN A 214 23.03 -2.33 18.39
N GLY A 215 22.20 -3.29 17.97
CA GLY A 215 21.36 -4.10 18.88
C GLY A 215 20.08 -3.42 19.39
N SER A 216 19.71 -2.28 18.81
CA SER A 216 18.36 -1.72 18.95
C SER A 216 17.43 -2.46 17.99
N THR A 217 16.22 -2.81 18.43
CA THR A 217 15.30 -3.67 17.66
C THR A 217 15.10 -3.14 16.22
N PRO A 218 15.06 -4.04 15.22
CA PRO A 218 14.82 -3.68 13.83
C PRO A 218 13.56 -2.82 13.70
N ASN A 219 13.64 -1.75 12.91
CA ASN A 219 12.49 -1.11 12.29
C ASN A 219 11.25 -0.99 13.20
N GLN A 220 11.20 0.05 14.04
CA GLN A 220 10.02 0.40 14.86
C GLN A 220 8.82 0.91 14.04
N ILE A 221 8.71 0.56 12.75
CA ILE A 221 7.38 0.51 12.13
C ILE A 221 6.61 -0.52 12.96
N ALA A 222 5.48 -0.12 13.55
CA ALA A 222 4.63 -1.00 14.32
C ALA A 222 4.26 -2.18 13.43
N ASN A 223 5.01 -3.29 13.51
CA ASN A 223 5.04 -4.30 12.47
C ASN A 223 3.61 -4.83 12.26
N PRO A 224 2.92 -4.45 11.15
CA PRO A 224 1.55 -4.88 10.93
C PRO A 224 1.51 -6.41 10.77
N ASN A 225 2.65 -7.07 10.52
CA ASN A 225 2.74 -8.53 10.51
C ASN A 225 2.76 -9.16 11.90
N ALA A 226 3.17 -8.43 12.93
CA ALA A 226 3.21 -8.93 14.31
C ALA A 226 1.86 -8.80 15.01
N THR A 227 1.14 -7.69 14.78
CA THR A 227 -0.19 -7.47 15.38
C THR A 227 -1.34 -7.78 14.43
N GLY A 228 -1.14 -7.58 13.13
CA GLY A 228 -2.18 -7.70 12.11
C GLY A 228 -3.06 -6.45 11.98
N ASP A 229 -2.71 -5.37 12.67
CA ASP A 229 -3.42 -4.10 12.67
C ASP A 229 -3.28 -3.38 11.32
N SER A 230 -4.18 -2.43 11.06
CA SER A 230 -4.16 -1.59 9.87
C SER A 230 -3.53 -0.25 10.21
N ASP A 231 -2.72 0.26 9.28
CA ASP A 231 -2.25 1.64 9.33
C ASP A 231 -3.34 2.65 8.93
N GLN A 232 -4.59 2.22 8.74
CA GLN A 232 -5.74 3.09 8.51
C GLN A 232 -6.60 3.21 9.76
N THR A 233 -6.99 4.44 10.07
CA THR A 233 -7.96 4.74 11.13
C THR A 233 -9.12 5.55 10.56
N LEU A 234 -10.30 5.32 11.11
CA LEU A 234 -11.49 6.08 10.78
C LEU A 234 -11.60 7.30 11.70
N THR A 235 -11.54 8.49 11.12
CA THR A 235 -11.86 9.74 11.83
C THR A 235 -13.26 10.19 11.43
N ASN A 236 -14.19 10.22 12.38
CA ASN A 236 -15.54 10.72 12.17
C ASN A 236 -15.60 12.26 12.26
N SER A 237 -16.71 12.87 11.85
CA SER A 237 -16.92 14.33 11.82
C SER A 237 -16.88 15.01 13.21
N ASP A 238 -16.83 14.26 14.31
CA ASP A 238 -16.64 14.80 15.67
C ASP A 238 -15.17 14.76 16.16
N ASN A 239 -14.23 14.40 15.28
CA ASN A 239 -12.80 14.24 15.53
C ASN A 239 -12.44 13.14 16.57
N ASN A 240 -13.34 12.21 16.85
CA ASN A 240 -13.07 11.09 17.73
C ASN A 240 -12.70 9.83 16.91
N ALA A 241 -11.42 9.44 16.93
CA ALA A 241 -10.97 8.22 16.28
C ALA A 241 -11.68 6.99 16.88
N GLY A 242 -12.27 6.14 16.03
CA GLY A 242 -12.79 4.83 16.43
C GLY A 242 -14.21 4.78 17.04
N ASN A 243 -15.13 5.70 16.72
CA ASN A 243 -16.55 5.54 17.10
C ASN A 243 -17.39 4.95 15.94
N GLU A 244 -17.81 3.70 16.12
CA GLU A 244 -18.24 2.73 15.10
C GLU A 244 -19.68 2.89 14.60
N ASN A 245 -20.28 4.08 14.69
CA ASN A 245 -21.74 4.20 14.44
C ASN A 245 -22.19 5.45 13.68
N LEU A 246 -21.25 6.18 13.08
CA LEU A 246 -21.55 7.30 12.20
C LEU A 246 -20.94 7.01 10.83
N ALA A 247 -21.77 6.46 9.95
CA ALA A 247 -21.49 6.38 8.52
C ALA A 247 -20.94 7.74 8.03
N ASN A 248 -19.89 7.73 7.20
CA ASN A 248 -19.22 8.91 6.61
C ASN A 248 -18.05 9.52 7.42
N GLY A 249 -17.21 8.70 8.05
CA GLY A 249 -15.89 9.14 8.53
C GLY A 249 -14.86 9.21 7.38
N THR A 250 -13.86 10.07 7.53
CA THR A 250 -12.70 10.09 6.63
C THR A 250 -11.68 9.07 7.11
N TRP A 251 -11.35 8.11 6.26
CA TRP A 251 -10.24 7.20 6.51
C TRP A 251 -8.92 7.93 6.35
N VAL A 252 -8.10 7.89 7.39
CA VAL A 252 -6.78 8.51 7.42
C VAL A 252 -5.75 7.41 7.47
N ASN A 253 -4.84 7.44 6.50
CA ASN A 253 -3.63 6.63 6.54
C ASN A 253 -2.66 7.23 7.60
N ASN A 254 -2.13 6.38 8.47
CA ASN A 254 -1.08 6.73 9.43
C ASN A 254 0.25 7.06 8.74
N GLY A 255 1.24 7.49 9.52
CA GLY A 255 2.52 8.01 9.02
C GLY A 255 3.37 7.04 8.18
N ASP A 256 3.10 5.74 8.28
CA ASP A 256 3.86 4.69 7.59
C ASP A 256 3.36 4.38 6.17
N ASN A 257 2.26 5.00 5.74
CA ASN A 257 1.76 4.87 4.38
C ASN A 257 2.69 5.51 3.36
N GLN A 258 2.90 4.84 2.23
CA GLN A 258 3.85 5.22 1.17
C GLN A 258 5.27 5.39 1.71
N ASN A 259 5.63 4.61 2.74
CA ASN A 259 6.96 4.63 3.30
C ASN A 259 8.03 4.26 2.26
N THR A 260 9.23 4.76 2.53
CA THR A 260 10.44 4.18 1.98
C THR A 260 10.96 3.17 2.97
N THR A 261 11.51 2.07 2.48
CA THR A 261 12.19 1.07 3.30
C THR A 261 13.43 0.56 2.60
N THR A 262 14.36 0.00 3.37
CA THR A 262 15.61 -0.55 2.89
C THR A 262 15.72 -2.03 3.26
N ALA A 263 16.34 -2.82 2.39
CA ALA A 263 16.64 -4.22 2.69
C ALA A 263 17.90 -4.73 1.97
N ALA A 264 18.52 -5.75 2.56
CA ALA A 264 19.54 -6.54 1.89
C ALA A 264 18.91 -7.67 1.04
N ALA A 265 19.66 -8.15 0.06
CA ALA A 265 19.30 -9.34 -0.70
C ALA A 265 19.07 -10.56 0.21
N GLY A 266 18.02 -11.33 -0.06
CA GLY A 266 17.58 -12.46 0.75
C GLY A 266 16.66 -12.10 1.92
N ASN A 267 16.51 -10.82 2.26
CA ASN A 267 15.53 -10.40 3.27
C ASN A 267 14.10 -10.56 2.77
N THR A 268 13.18 -10.77 3.71
CA THR A 268 11.75 -10.74 3.44
C THR A 268 11.26 -9.30 3.46
N VAL A 269 10.49 -8.93 2.45
CA VAL A 269 9.74 -7.67 2.38
C VAL A 269 8.26 -8.01 2.36
N SER A 270 7.51 -7.46 3.29
CA SER A 270 6.05 -7.60 3.35
C SER A 270 5.42 -6.30 2.89
N TRP A 271 4.54 -6.40 1.91
CA TRP A 271 3.77 -5.27 1.38
C TRP A 271 2.39 -5.31 2.02
N ASN A 272 2.06 -4.29 2.81
CA ASN A 272 0.84 -4.20 3.60
C ASN A 272 -0.13 -3.26 2.90
N VAL A 273 -1.10 -3.82 2.20
CA VAL A 273 -2.13 -3.06 1.48
C VAL A 273 -3.34 -2.91 2.38
N ASN A 274 -3.62 -1.67 2.80
CA ASN A 274 -4.72 -1.32 3.68
C ASN A 274 -5.87 -0.76 2.85
N THR A 275 -7.04 -1.40 2.91
CA THR A 275 -8.21 -1.03 2.11
C THR A 275 -9.47 -1.01 2.96
N VAL A 276 -10.36 -0.06 2.71
CA VAL A 276 -11.62 0.06 3.46
C VAL A 276 -12.56 -1.11 3.15
N PHE A 277 -13.18 -1.68 4.17
CA PHE A 277 -14.26 -2.64 4.05
C PHE A 277 -15.55 -2.02 4.59
N ASP A 278 -16.46 -1.72 3.68
CA ASP A 278 -17.72 -1.08 4.03
C ASP A 278 -18.86 -2.08 4.29
N SER A 279 -19.76 -1.75 5.21
CA SER A 279 -20.91 -2.59 5.53
C SER A 279 -21.90 -2.78 4.34
N SER A 280 -21.92 -1.88 3.36
CA SER A 280 -22.68 -2.00 2.11
C SER A 280 -22.17 -3.10 1.17
N GLN A 281 -21.02 -3.72 1.45
CA GLN A 281 -20.50 -4.84 0.65
C GLN A 281 -21.36 -6.11 0.73
N THR A 282 -22.22 -6.23 1.76
CA THR A 282 -22.88 -7.50 2.12
C THR A 282 -24.41 -7.45 2.19
N ASN A 283 -25.01 -6.34 1.78
CA ASN A 283 -26.46 -6.14 1.81
C ASN A 283 -26.86 -5.20 0.68
N ASN A 284 -27.99 -5.44 0.02
CA ASN A 284 -28.55 -4.60 -1.04
C ASN A 284 -29.89 -3.94 -0.64
N GLY A 285 -30.15 -3.83 0.67
CA GLY A 285 -31.33 -3.18 1.23
C GLY A 285 -32.63 -3.96 1.06
N ASN A 286 -32.75 -4.89 0.10
CA ASN A 286 -34.04 -5.49 -0.28
C ASN A 286 -34.52 -6.65 0.64
N GLY A 287 -33.80 -6.92 1.74
CA GLY A 287 -34.08 -8.03 2.67
C GLY A 287 -33.52 -9.39 2.23
N THR A 288 -32.85 -9.48 1.06
CA THR A 288 -32.14 -10.66 0.61
C THR A 288 -30.77 -10.72 1.28
N THR A 289 -30.54 -11.74 2.10
CA THR A 289 -29.25 -11.97 2.76
C THR A 289 -28.24 -12.60 1.80
N GLY A 290 -26.97 -12.21 1.89
CA GLY A 290 -25.88 -12.82 1.12
C GLY A 290 -25.71 -12.29 -0.30
N VAL A 291 -26.27 -11.10 -0.60
CA VAL A 291 -25.95 -10.37 -1.82
C VAL A 291 -24.65 -9.61 -1.59
N THR A 292 -23.64 -9.92 -2.39
CA THR A 292 -22.33 -9.27 -2.32
C THR A 292 -22.01 -8.61 -3.64
N GLY A 293 -21.23 -7.53 -3.59
CA GLY A 293 -20.63 -6.96 -4.79
C GLY A 293 -19.32 -7.68 -5.17
N THR A 294 -18.38 -6.94 -5.72
CA THR A 294 -17.02 -7.41 -6.05
C THR A 294 -16.01 -6.71 -5.17
N TYR A 295 -15.05 -7.45 -4.62
CA TYR A 295 -13.98 -6.87 -3.82
C TYR A 295 -12.62 -7.42 -4.28
N VAL A 296 -11.92 -6.63 -5.09
CA VAL A 296 -10.63 -7.00 -5.68
C VAL A 296 -9.58 -5.97 -5.30
N VAL A 297 -8.46 -6.45 -4.76
CA VAL A 297 -7.26 -5.64 -4.49
C VAL A 297 -6.15 -6.14 -5.39
N THR A 298 -5.47 -5.22 -6.07
CA THR A 298 -4.34 -5.53 -6.94
C THR A 298 -3.13 -4.75 -6.48
N ASP A 299 -2.01 -5.43 -6.32
CA ASP A 299 -0.71 -4.80 -6.10
C ASP A 299 0.29 -5.27 -7.15
N GLN A 300 1.01 -4.32 -7.74
CA GLN A 300 2.11 -4.58 -8.67
C GLN A 300 3.42 -4.37 -7.92
N LEU A 301 3.99 -5.47 -7.44
CA LEU A 301 5.26 -5.46 -6.73
C LEU A 301 6.44 -5.19 -7.69
N PRO A 302 7.54 -4.58 -7.20
CA PRO A 302 8.71 -4.28 -8.01
C PRO A 302 9.54 -5.54 -8.32
N ASN A 303 9.08 -6.35 -9.29
CA ASN A 303 9.70 -7.62 -9.66
C ASN A 303 11.14 -7.48 -10.19
N ASN A 304 11.63 -6.27 -10.48
CA ASN A 304 13.05 -6.05 -10.76
C ASN A 304 13.93 -6.18 -9.49
N LEU A 305 13.38 -5.97 -8.30
CA LEU A 305 14.09 -6.07 -7.02
C LEU A 305 13.66 -7.24 -6.14
N VAL A 306 12.37 -7.60 -6.18
CA VAL A 306 11.83 -8.69 -5.33
C VAL A 306 11.38 -9.89 -6.14
N ASP A 307 11.47 -11.06 -5.53
CA ASP A 307 10.82 -12.29 -5.94
C ASP A 307 9.55 -12.47 -5.10
N SER A 308 8.41 -12.48 -5.77
CA SER A 308 7.10 -12.70 -5.16
C SER A 308 6.50 -14.04 -5.58
N SER A 309 7.27 -14.97 -6.15
CA SER A 309 6.73 -16.26 -6.63
C SER A 309 6.05 -17.09 -5.54
N THR A 310 6.38 -16.83 -4.27
CA THR A 310 5.79 -17.48 -3.11
C THR A 310 4.46 -16.86 -2.67
N ALA A 311 4.11 -15.67 -3.16
CA ALA A 311 2.83 -15.03 -2.85
C ALA A 311 1.67 -15.78 -3.51
N ALA A 312 0.98 -16.58 -2.73
CA ALA A 312 -0.14 -17.42 -3.14
C ALA A 312 -1.14 -17.60 -1.97
N ASP A 313 -2.18 -18.40 -2.21
CA ASP A 313 -3.10 -18.84 -1.16
C ASP A 313 -2.32 -19.49 0.00
N GLY A 314 -2.57 -19.03 1.23
CA GLY A 314 -1.94 -19.55 2.45
C GLY A 314 -0.62 -18.88 2.83
N THR A 315 -0.02 -18.05 1.96
CA THR A 315 1.12 -17.19 2.32
C THR A 315 0.73 -15.72 2.42
N VAL A 316 -0.15 -15.24 1.53
CA VAL A 316 -0.79 -13.93 1.68
C VAL A 316 -1.77 -14.03 2.85
N ILE A 317 -1.77 -13.02 3.72
CA ILE A 317 -2.65 -12.96 4.89
C ILE A 317 -3.59 -11.78 4.72
N VAL A 318 -4.89 -11.98 5.00
CA VAL A 318 -5.89 -10.91 4.99
C VAL A 318 -6.48 -10.80 6.39
N ASN A 319 -6.10 -9.74 7.12
CA ASN A 319 -6.67 -9.41 8.43
C ASN A 319 -7.84 -8.45 8.26
N VAL A 320 -8.82 -8.55 9.16
CA VAL A 320 -9.94 -7.61 9.27
C VAL A 320 -9.69 -6.74 10.49
N THR A 321 -9.85 -5.43 10.33
CA THR A 321 -9.62 -4.44 11.38
C THR A 321 -10.82 -3.53 11.56
N ASP A 322 -11.09 -3.13 12.79
CA ASP A 322 -12.17 -2.17 13.10
C ASP A 322 -11.78 -0.73 12.71
N GLY A 323 -12.68 0.23 12.96
CA GLY A 323 -12.44 1.65 12.68
C GLY A 323 -11.30 2.29 13.49
N SER A 324 -10.78 1.63 14.52
CA SER A 324 -9.58 2.06 15.25
C SER A 324 -8.27 1.57 14.61
N GLY A 325 -8.36 0.70 13.60
CA GLY A 325 -7.23 0.02 12.97
C GLY A 325 -6.84 -1.27 13.69
N ALA A 326 -7.48 -1.63 14.80
CA ALA A 326 -7.15 -2.83 15.56
C ALA A 326 -7.69 -4.09 14.89
N LYS A 327 -6.89 -5.16 14.87
CA LYS A 327 -7.30 -6.45 14.31
C LYS A 327 -8.43 -7.09 15.11
N VAL A 328 -9.52 -7.41 14.41
CA VAL A 328 -10.67 -8.16 14.95
C VAL A 328 -10.72 -9.62 14.45
N GLY A 329 -10.00 -9.95 13.37
CA GLY A 329 -9.93 -11.32 12.86
C GLY A 329 -9.01 -11.51 11.66
N THR A 330 -8.94 -12.74 11.16
CA THR A 330 -8.20 -13.11 9.95
C THR A 330 -9.09 -13.96 9.07
N LEU A 331 -9.10 -13.66 7.77
CA LEU A 331 -9.83 -14.43 6.77
C LEU A 331 -9.05 -15.69 6.38
N THR A 332 -9.77 -16.72 5.95
CA THR A 332 -9.21 -18.02 5.54
C THR A 332 -9.00 -18.06 4.02
N ALA A 333 -7.76 -18.28 3.58
CA ALA A 333 -7.45 -18.45 2.15
C ALA A 333 -8.28 -19.58 1.51
N THR A 334 -8.55 -19.49 0.20
CA THR A 334 -9.41 -20.35 -0.63
C THR A 334 -10.90 -20.36 -0.28
N THR A 335 -11.27 -20.10 0.97
CA THR A 335 -12.67 -20.00 1.40
C THR A 335 -13.16 -18.55 1.33
N ASP A 336 -12.48 -17.66 2.03
CA ASP A 336 -12.86 -16.25 2.18
C ASP A 336 -12.24 -15.38 1.08
N TYR A 337 -11.07 -15.75 0.58
CA TYR A 337 -10.42 -15.05 -0.53
C TYR A 337 -9.57 -15.98 -1.37
N THR A 338 -9.20 -15.51 -2.55
CA THR A 338 -8.25 -16.19 -3.45
C THR A 338 -7.15 -15.23 -3.86
N VAL A 339 -5.97 -15.77 -4.15
CA VAL A 339 -4.79 -15.04 -4.59
C VAL A 339 -4.40 -15.50 -5.99
N THR A 340 -4.27 -14.56 -6.92
CA THR A 340 -3.67 -14.80 -8.22
C THR A 340 -2.34 -14.07 -8.31
N ASN A 341 -1.31 -14.78 -8.76
CA ASN A 341 0.02 -14.24 -9.02
C ASN A 341 0.37 -14.51 -10.48
N ASP A 342 0.69 -13.46 -11.23
CA ASP A 342 1.02 -13.59 -12.66
C ASP A 342 2.48 -13.98 -12.93
N GLY A 343 3.30 -14.11 -11.87
CA GLY A 343 4.73 -14.40 -11.95
C GLY A 343 5.61 -13.19 -12.29
N ASN A 344 5.00 -12.03 -12.58
CA ASN A 344 5.68 -10.78 -12.92
C ASN A 344 5.47 -9.70 -11.85
N GLY A 345 5.10 -10.10 -10.63
CA GLY A 345 4.91 -9.20 -9.50
C GLY A 345 3.48 -8.70 -9.33
N LYS A 346 2.55 -9.01 -10.25
CA LYS A 346 1.14 -8.63 -10.08
C LYS A 346 0.44 -9.65 -9.19
N ILE A 347 0.08 -9.21 -8.00
CA ILE A 347 -0.67 -9.98 -7.02
C ILE A 347 -2.09 -9.44 -6.97
N VAL A 348 -3.09 -10.32 -7.14
CA VAL A 348 -4.50 -9.97 -7.09
C VAL A 348 -5.15 -10.78 -5.98
N VAL A 349 -5.70 -10.10 -4.98
CA VAL A 349 -6.48 -10.69 -3.89
C VAL A 349 -7.95 -10.41 -4.13
N THR A 350 -8.77 -11.45 -4.23
CA THR A 350 -10.21 -11.33 -4.46
C THR A 350 -10.96 -11.96 -3.29
N LEU A 351 -11.79 -11.18 -2.59
CA LEU A 351 -12.69 -11.76 -1.59
C LEU A 351 -13.80 -12.54 -2.30
N THR A 352 -14.09 -13.75 -1.81
CA THR A 352 -15.28 -14.49 -2.22
C THR A 352 -16.52 -13.87 -1.59
N PRO A 353 -17.73 -14.18 -2.09
CA PRO A 353 -18.97 -13.80 -1.39
C PRO A 353 -18.97 -14.27 0.08
N VAL A 354 -18.47 -15.48 0.35
CA VAL A 354 -18.36 -16.01 1.71
C VAL A 354 -17.42 -15.15 2.57
N GLY A 355 -16.27 -14.74 2.03
CA GLY A 355 -15.32 -13.91 2.74
C GLY A 355 -15.81 -12.50 3.02
N GLN A 356 -16.57 -11.90 2.10
CA GLN A 356 -17.24 -10.62 2.36
C GLN A 356 -18.22 -10.73 3.53
N GLN A 357 -19.05 -11.78 3.57
CA GLN A 357 -19.93 -12.03 4.71
C GLN A 357 -19.16 -12.30 6.01
N HIS A 358 -18.04 -13.01 5.94
CA HIS A 358 -17.20 -13.30 7.10
C HIS A 358 -16.57 -12.02 7.66
N ALA A 359 -16.02 -11.16 6.81
CA ALA A 359 -15.48 -9.86 7.22
C ALA A 359 -16.56 -8.99 7.89
N ALA A 360 -17.75 -8.88 7.28
CA ALA A 360 -18.87 -8.15 7.89
C ALA A 360 -19.29 -8.74 9.24
N SER A 361 -19.28 -10.06 9.38
CA SER A 361 -19.58 -10.71 10.66
C SER A 361 -18.54 -10.40 11.74
N LEU A 362 -17.25 -10.33 11.38
CA LEU A 362 -16.18 -9.96 12.31
C LEU A 362 -16.31 -8.51 12.78
N LEU A 363 -16.81 -7.64 11.90
CA LEU A 363 -17.08 -6.22 12.19
C LEU A 363 -18.44 -5.96 12.83
N GLY A 364 -19.25 -6.99 13.10
CA GLY A 364 -20.62 -6.79 13.61
C GLY A 364 -21.54 -6.01 12.66
N ASN A 365 -21.23 -6.00 11.36
CA ASN A 365 -21.83 -5.17 10.30
C ASN A 365 -21.52 -3.65 10.39
N ALA A 366 -20.50 -3.25 11.15
CA ALA A 366 -19.93 -1.92 11.06
C ALA A 366 -18.94 -1.81 9.88
N ASP A 367 -18.52 -0.59 9.58
CA ASP A 367 -17.45 -0.32 8.61
C ASP A 367 -16.09 -0.58 9.27
N GLY A 368 -15.14 -1.08 8.48
CA GLY A 368 -13.80 -1.43 8.93
C GLY A 368 -12.79 -1.32 7.81
N ALA A 369 -11.66 -2.00 7.97
CA ALA A 369 -10.64 -2.12 6.93
C ALA A 369 -10.09 -3.54 6.86
N LEU A 370 -9.36 -3.81 5.77
CA LEU A 370 -8.55 -5.00 5.61
C LEU A 370 -7.09 -4.60 5.55
N ASN A 371 -6.25 -5.33 6.28
CA ASN A 371 -4.80 -5.32 6.10
C ASN A 371 -4.39 -6.59 5.33
N ILE A 372 -3.96 -6.41 4.08
CA ILE A 372 -3.51 -7.48 3.19
C ILE A 372 -1.98 -7.51 3.19
N ILE A 373 -1.41 -8.59 3.71
CA ILE A 373 0.03 -8.78 3.87
C ILE A 373 0.53 -9.69 2.76
N ILE A 374 1.33 -9.14 1.85
CA ILE A 374 1.89 -9.84 0.69
C ILE A 374 3.40 -10.04 0.91
N PRO A 375 3.87 -11.28 1.19
CA PRO A 375 5.29 -11.53 1.38
C PRO A 375 6.04 -11.61 0.05
N SER A 376 7.28 -11.14 0.06
CA SER A 376 8.25 -11.27 -1.03
C SER A 376 9.67 -11.38 -0.47
N THR A 377 10.64 -11.70 -1.32
CA THR A 377 12.06 -11.78 -0.93
C THR A 377 12.90 -10.91 -1.86
N VAL A 378 13.84 -10.13 -1.32
CA VAL A 378 14.77 -9.35 -2.15
C VAL A 378 15.67 -10.29 -2.95
N LYS A 379 15.74 -10.11 -4.26
CA LYS A 379 16.58 -10.90 -5.16
C LYS A 379 18.06 -10.70 -4.86
N THR A 380 18.89 -11.67 -5.27
CA THR A 380 20.34 -11.48 -5.31
C THR A 380 20.75 -10.70 -6.56
N ALA A 381 21.95 -10.12 -6.54
CA ALA A 381 22.51 -9.38 -7.69
C ALA A 381 21.67 -8.17 -8.16
N VAL A 382 20.97 -7.51 -7.23
CA VAL A 382 20.17 -6.31 -7.51
C VAL A 382 20.67 -5.10 -6.71
N VAL A 383 20.54 -3.93 -7.31
CA VAL A 383 20.77 -2.61 -6.72
C VAL A 383 19.76 -1.67 -7.34
N GLY A 384 19.14 -0.80 -6.54
CA GLY A 384 18.21 0.19 -7.07
C GLY A 384 17.15 0.62 -6.07
N SER A 385 16.30 1.52 -6.55
CA SER A 385 15.08 1.96 -5.89
C SER A 385 13.91 1.60 -6.79
N ALA A 386 12.87 0.99 -6.23
CA ALA A 386 11.66 0.66 -6.98
C ALA A 386 10.42 0.77 -6.09
N LYS A 387 9.29 1.02 -6.73
CA LYS A 387 8.00 1.20 -6.07
C LYS A 387 7.05 0.05 -6.39
N ASP A 388 6.19 -0.29 -5.45
CA ASP A 388 4.98 -1.07 -5.74
C ASP A 388 3.88 -0.16 -6.34
N SER A 389 2.68 -0.71 -6.51
CA SER A 389 1.54 0.05 -7.02
C SER A 389 0.24 -0.68 -6.69
N ALA A 390 -0.35 -0.33 -5.56
CA ALA A 390 -1.62 -0.88 -5.10
C ALA A 390 -2.82 -0.11 -5.68
N THR A 391 -3.86 -0.84 -6.08
CA THR A 391 -5.16 -0.34 -6.56
C THR A 391 -6.29 -1.26 -6.11
N THR A 392 -7.52 -0.77 -6.15
CA THR A 392 -8.71 -1.61 -5.89
C THR A 392 -9.71 -1.52 -7.03
N ALA A 393 -10.45 -2.61 -7.23
CA ALA A 393 -11.64 -2.68 -8.06
C ALA A 393 -12.78 -3.22 -7.18
N ILE A 394 -13.53 -2.30 -6.58
CA ILE A 394 -14.55 -2.61 -5.58
C ILE A 394 -15.88 -2.09 -6.08
N THR A 395 -16.90 -2.95 -6.03
CA THR A 395 -18.29 -2.58 -6.26
C THR A 395 -19.07 -3.14 -5.11
N ASN A 396 -19.89 -2.33 -4.43
CA ASN A 396 -20.69 -2.84 -3.31
C ASN A 396 -21.90 -3.65 -3.77
N ALA A 397 -22.67 -4.21 -2.84
CA ALA A 397 -23.83 -5.05 -3.17
C ALA A 397 -24.99 -4.29 -3.86
N TYR A 398 -24.91 -2.96 -3.91
CA TYR A 398 -25.86 -2.09 -4.63
C TYR A 398 -25.40 -1.72 -6.04
N GLY A 399 -24.19 -2.14 -6.44
CA GLY A 399 -23.60 -1.79 -7.73
C GLY A 399 -22.84 -0.46 -7.75
N ALA A 400 -22.64 0.20 -6.60
CA ALA A 400 -21.85 1.42 -6.53
C ALA A 400 -20.36 1.11 -6.62
N ASP A 401 -19.64 1.86 -7.45
CA ASP A 401 -18.19 1.75 -7.62
C ASP A 401 -17.45 2.48 -6.49
N LEU A 402 -16.63 1.75 -5.76
CA LEU A 402 -15.79 2.22 -4.65
C LEU A 402 -14.30 2.01 -4.94
N SER A 403 -13.95 1.86 -6.22
CA SER A 403 -12.60 1.54 -6.66
C SER A 403 -11.65 2.72 -6.47
N THR A 404 -10.44 2.44 -5.99
CA THR A 404 -9.31 3.37 -5.99
C THR A 404 -8.40 3.05 -7.16
N THR A 405 -8.54 3.81 -8.24
CA THR A 405 -7.77 3.63 -9.49
C THR A 405 -6.45 4.39 -9.50
N ALA A 406 -6.31 5.42 -8.67
CA ALA A 406 -5.03 6.09 -8.43
C ALA A 406 -4.14 5.19 -7.58
N ALA A 407 -3.01 4.75 -8.15
CA ALA A 407 -2.11 3.85 -7.46
C ALA A 407 -1.47 4.51 -6.23
N VAL A 408 -1.49 3.80 -5.11
CA VAL A 408 -0.72 4.15 -3.90
C VAL A 408 0.58 3.35 -3.92
N GLN A 409 1.70 3.97 -3.49
CA GLN A 409 3.05 3.43 -3.69
C GLN A 409 3.94 3.58 -2.46
N SER A 410 4.53 2.48 -2.01
CA SER A 410 5.68 2.39 -1.13
C SER A 410 6.96 2.14 -1.94
N THR A 411 8.11 2.49 -1.36
CA THR A 411 9.41 2.41 -2.02
C THR A 411 10.32 1.41 -1.31
N LEU A 412 10.90 0.47 -2.06
CA LEU A 412 12.00 -0.38 -1.60
C LEU A 412 13.32 0.10 -2.21
N ASN A 413 14.31 0.29 -1.34
CA ASN A 413 15.68 0.60 -1.73
C ASN A 413 16.62 -0.58 -1.40
N VAL A 414 17.41 -0.98 -2.38
CA VAL A 414 18.48 -1.98 -2.23
C VAL A 414 19.79 -1.35 -2.66
N GLY A 415 20.79 -1.42 -1.78
CA GLY A 415 22.07 -0.77 -1.95
C GLY A 415 23.11 -1.62 -2.67
N GLY A 416 24.14 -0.94 -3.15
CA GLY A 416 25.39 -1.54 -3.59
C GLY A 416 26.56 -0.58 -3.39
N VAL A 417 27.77 -1.09 -3.61
CA VAL A 417 29.03 -0.33 -3.57
C VAL A 417 29.86 -0.72 -4.78
N ASP A 418 30.35 0.29 -5.49
CA ASP A 418 31.40 0.13 -6.48
C ASP A 418 32.70 0.71 -5.92
N MET A 419 33.82 0.05 -6.23
CA MET A 419 35.14 0.54 -5.86
C MET A 419 36.14 0.36 -7.00
N THR A 420 37.15 1.23 -7.02
CA THR A 420 38.26 1.16 -7.98
C THR A 420 39.54 0.74 -7.28
N LYS A 421 40.23 -0.25 -7.84
CA LYS A 421 41.56 -0.71 -7.41
C LYS A 421 42.64 -0.16 -8.32
N THR A 422 43.62 0.53 -7.74
CA THR A 422 44.74 1.10 -8.51
C THR A 422 46.12 0.81 -7.91
N ASP A 423 47.13 0.98 -8.74
CA ASP A 423 48.53 1.04 -8.34
C ASP A 423 48.82 2.39 -7.68
N VAL A 424 49.44 2.38 -6.50
CA VAL A 424 49.70 3.61 -5.73
C VAL A 424 50.60 4.61 -6.46
N SER A 425 51.49 4.14 -7.33
CA SER A 425 52.52 4.98 -7.99
C SER A 425 52.09 5.47 -9.37
N THR A 426 51.31 4.68 -10.08
CA THR A 426 50.94 4.94 -11.48
C THR A 426 49.46 5.24 -11.68
N SER A 427 48.63 5.02 -10.64
CA SER A 427 47.17 5.09 -10.70
C SER A 427 46.54 4.15 -11.76
N ALA A 428 47.31 3.21 -12.31
CA ALA A 428 46.82 2.21 -13.24
C ALA A 428 45.83 1.27 -12.55
N ALA A 429 44.75 0.90 -13.24
CA ALA A 429 43.79 -0.08 -12.77
C ALA A 429 44.46 -1.44 -12.49
N LEU A 430 44.04 -2.11 -11.42
CA LEU A 430 44.60 -3.40 -11.02
C LEU A 430 43.55 -4.51 -11.04
N LYS A 431 43.76 -5.45 -11.95
CA LYS A 431 43.03 -6.72 -12.02
C LYS A 431 43.48 -7.72 -10.97
N GLY A 432 42.53 -8.48 -10.44
CA GLY A 432 42.80 -9.68 -9.65
C GLY A 432 42.98 -9.45 -8.15
N ALA A 433 42.76 -8.23 -7.64
CA ALA A 433 42.53 -8.01 -6.22
C ALA A 433 41.17 -8.61 -5.82
N THR A 434 41.10 -9.35 -4.71
CA THR A 434 39.85 -9.87 -4.15
C THR A 434 39.49 -9.13 -2.88
N PHE A 435 38.23 -8.71 -2.76
CA PHE A 435 37.69 -8.03 -1.58
C PHE A 435 36.53 -8.80 -0.96
N THR A 436 36.29 -8.56 0.32
CA THR A 436 35.06 -8.89 1.03
C THR A 436 34.51 -7.66 1.74
N VAL A 437 33.31 -7.76 2.30
CA VAL A 437 32.63 -6.67 3.01
C VAL A 437 32.40 -7.05 4.47
N VAL A 438 32.76 -6.14 5.37
CA VAL A 438 32.43 -6.19 6.79
C VAL A 438 31.42 -5.09 7.09
N ARG A 439 30.31 -5.44 7.74
CA ARG A 439 29.41 -4.47 8.35
C ARG A 439 29.83 -4.30 9.81
N ALA A 440 29.95 -3.07 10.30
CA ALA A 440 30.29 -2.78 11.69
C ALA A 440 29.74 -1.43 12.15
N ASP A 441 29.59 -1.26 13.47
CA ASP A 441 29.15 0.00 14.09
C ASP A 441 30.08 1.16 13.71
N ASN A 442 31.38 0.91 13.75
CA ASN A 442 32.41 1.90 13.43
C ASN A 442 33.72 1.22 13.03
N LYS A 443 34.70 2.04 12.66
CA LYS A 443 35.98 1.58 12.11
C LYS A 443 36.79 0.78 13.13
N ALA A 444 36.73 1.14 14.42
CA ALA A 444 37.48 0.44 15.46
C ALA A 444 36.94 -0.99 15.64
N ASP A 445 35.62 -1.16 15.61
CA ASP A 445 34.98 -2.47 15.67
C ASP A 445 35.29 -3.32 14.43
N ALA A 446 35.29 -2.73 13.23
CA ALA A 446 35.73 -3.41 12.01
C ALA A 446 37.21 -3.86 12.07
N GLN A 447 38.10 -3.01 12.58
CA GLN A 447 39.52 -3.35 12.74
C GLN A 447 39.71 -4.51 13.72
N ALA A 448 39.05 -4.47 14.88
CA ALA A 448 39.11 -5.55 15.86
C ALA A 448 38.60 -6.87 15.26
N PHE A 449 37.53 -6.83 14.47
CA PHE A 449 36.96 -7.99 13.79
C PHE A 449 37.91 -8.58 12.74
N VAL A 450 38.56 -7.73 11.93
CA VAL A 450 39.56 -8.17 10.94
C VAL A 450 40.76 -8.83 11.61
N ILE A 451 41.27 -8.25 12.70
CA ILE A 451 42.40 -8.81 13.45
C ILE A 451 42.04 -10.18 14.03
N ALA A 452 40.85 -10.31 14.63
CA ALA A 452 40.35 -11.57 15.17
C ALA A 452 40.20 -12.65 14.09
N ASN A 453 39.89 -12.26 12.86
CA ASN A 453 39.76 -13.14 11.70
C ASN A 453 40.98 -13.10 10.76
N ALA A 454 42.18 -12.73 11.24
CA ALA A 454 43.37 -12.57 10.39
C ALA A 454 43.69 -13.82 9.53
N ALA A 455 43.36 -15.02 10.02
CA ALA A 455 43.56 -16.29 9.30
C ALA A 455 42.70 -16.43 8.02
N TYR A 456 41.59 -15.69 7.91
CA TYR A 456 40.77 -15.63 6.71
C TYR A 456 41.49 -14.90 5.57
N PHE A 457 42.31 -13.89 5.88
CA PHE A 457 43.00 -13.05 4.90
C PHE A 457 44.37 -13.65 4.53
N ASN A 458 44.35 -14.85 3.95
CA ASN A 458 45.53 -15.66 3.64
C ASN A 458 46.11 -15.42 2.22
N ASN A 459 45.73 -14.33 1.56
CA ASN A 459 46.09 -14.01 0.18
C ASN A 459 45.59 -15.03 -0.87
N SER A 460 44.48 -15.71 -0.59
CA SER A 460 43.71 -16.55 -1.52
C SER A 460 42.37 -15.90 -1.81
N ALA A 461 41.90 -15.94 -3.07
CA ALA A 461 40.60 -15.37 -3.44
C ALA A 461 39.42 -16.01 -2.69
N ALA A 462 39.53 -17.29 -2.33
CA ALA A 462 38.50 -18.00 -1.55
C ALA A 462 38.56 -17.66 -0.04
N GLY A 463 39.58 -16.93 0.40
CA GLY A 463 39.89 -16.75 1.81
C GLY A 463 40.41 -18.02 2.50
N GLY A 464 40.57 -17.91 3.81
CA GLY A 464 40.98 -18.97 4.72
C GLY A 464 39.88 -19.38 5.69
N SER A 465 40.27 -19.89 6.85
CA SER A 465 39.32 -20.26 7.90
C SER A 465 38.79 -19.02 8.62
N VAL A 466 37.47 -18.95 8.80
CA VAL A 466 36.81 -17.94 9.63
C VAL A 466 36.83 -18.41 11.09
N ALA A 467 37.45 -17.63 11.97
CA ALA A 467 37.54 -17.96 13.40
C ALA A 467 36.30 -17.47 14.17
N ASN A 468 35.76 -16.31 13.78
CA ASN A 468 34.55 -15.75 14.35
C ASN A 468 33.71 -15.06 13.24
N PRO A 469 32.65 -15.69 12.73
CA PRO A 469 31.90 -15.16 11.59
C PRO A 469 31.08 -13.90 11.93
N THR A 470 30.75 -13.71 13.21
CA THR A 470 29.89 -12.62 13.70
C THR A 470 30.27 -12.21 15.13
N SER A 471 30.27 -10.92 15.42
CA SER A 471 30.34 -10.37 16.78
C SER A 471 29.15 -9.45 17.03
N ALA A 472 28.98 -8.99 18.28
CA ALA A 472 27.90 -8.05 18.61
C ALA A 472 27.99 -6.69 17.89
N LYS A 473 29.16 -6.32 17.31
CA LYS A 473 29.41 -5.01 16.69
C LYS A 473 30.03 -5.03 15.29
N ALA A 474 30.36 -6.22 14.79
CA ALA A 474 30.81 -6.41 13.42
C ALA A 474 30.52 -7.84 12.92
N ALA A 475 30.23 -7.98 11.62
CA ALA A 475 30.05 -9.26 10.95
C ALA A 475 30.50 -9.19 9.49
N PHE A 476 30.85 -10.34 8.90
CA PHE A 476 30.95 -10.44 7.45
C PHE A 476 29.57 -10.27 6.81
N VAL A 477 29.51 -9.52 5.72
CA VAL A 477 28.39 -9.65 4.79
C VAL A 477 28.57 -10.96 4.06
N THR A 478 27.54 -11.80 4.03
CA THR A 478 27.58 -13.07 3.32
C THR A 478 27.02 -12.94 1.90
N GLY A 479 27.46 -13.83 1.00
CA GLY A 479 27.08 -13.80 -0.40
C GLY A 479 27.90 -14.75 -1.26
N ASP A 480 27.88 -14.51 -2.56
CA ASP A 480 28.64 -15.29 -3.55
C ASP A 480 30.03 -14.70 -3.85
N SER A 481 30.76 -15.32 -4.79
CA SER A 481 32.08 -14.87 -5.26
C SER A 481 32.02 -13.84 -6.39
N ASN A 482 30.82 -13.33 -6.68
CA ASN A 482 30.52 -12.35 -7.72
C ASN A 482 30.01 -11.04 -7.12
N GLY A 483 30.24 -10.81 -5.82
CA GLY A 483 29.86 -9.60 -5.10
C GLY A 483 28.39 -9.51 -4.75
N ASN A 484 27.59 -10.54 -4.98
CA ASN A 484 26.17 -10.50 -4.69
C ASN A 484 25.96 -10.94 -3.24
N ALA A 485 25.59 -9.98 -2.39
CA ALA A 485 25.22 -10.28 -1.02
C ALA A 485 23.95 -11.14 -0.98
N SER A 486 23.81 -11.93 0.09
CA SER A 486 22.61 -12.71 0.37
C SER A 486 22.58 -13.11 1.83
N THR A 487 21.51 -12.78 2.54
CA THR A 487 21.32 -13.19 3.94
C THR A 487 21.07 -14.70 4.11
N THR A 488 20.84 -15.43 3.02
CA THR A 488 20.73 -16.90 3.04
C THR A 488 22.08 -17.59 2.82
N ALA A 489 23.12 -16.86 2.42
CA ALA A 489 24.46 -17.39 2.23
C ALA A 489 25.21 -17.52 3.57
N THR A 490 26.12 -18.48 3.64
CA THR A 490 26.91 -18.78 4.87
C THR A 490 28.38 -18.40 4.75
N THR A 491 28.83 -18.00 3.56
CA THR A 491 30.21 -17.58 3.29
C THR A 491 30.29 -16.08 3.09
N PRO A 492 31.40 -15.42 3.47
CA PRO A 492 31.59 -14.01 3.18
C PRO A 492 31.46 -13.73 1.68
N VAL A 493 30.75 -12.66 1.32
CA VAL A 493 30.66 -12.19 -0.05
C VAL A 493 32.05 -11.79 -0.52
N THR A 494 32.43 -12.17 -1.74
CA THR A 494 33.71 -11.77 -2.32
C THR A 494 33.55 -11.28 -3.75
N PHE A 495 34.43 -10.39 -4.18
CA PHE A 495 34.53 -9.97 -5.58
C PHE A 495 35.99 -9.83 -5.99
N THR A 496 36.35 -10.36 -7.16
CA THR A 496 37.67 -10.19 -7.76
C THR A 496 37.63 -9.14 -8.86
N THR A 497 38.42 -8.08 -8.70
CA THR A 497 38.50 -6.94 -9.64
C THR A 497 38.81 -7.36 -11.08
N GLY A 498 38.10 -6.73 -12.02
CA GLY A 498 38.24 -6.92 -13.47
C GLY A 498 39.45 -6.20 -14.08
N GLU A 499 39.55 -6.19 -15.41
CA GLU A 499 40.60 -5.44 -16.14
C GLU A 499 40.55 -3.92 -15.89
N ASP A 500 39.35 -3.41 -15.62
CA ASP A 500 39.08 -2.03 -15.24
C ASP A 500 39.45 -1.72 -13.78
N GLY A 501 39.86 -2.73 -13.00
CA GLY A 501 40.14 -2.60 -11.58
C GLY A 501 38.89 -2.38 -10.73
N ILE A 502 37.69 -2.56 -11.28
CA ILE A 502 36.44 -2.32 -10.57
C ILE A 502 36.01 -3.59 -9.83
N ALA A 503 35.52 -3.42 -8.61
CA ALA A 503 34.76 -4.44 -7.89
C ALA A 503 33.41 -3.85 -7.46
N THR A 504 32.36 -4.65 -7.66
CA THR A 504 30.97 -4.28 -7.35
C THR A 504 30.42 -5.23 -6.31
N PHE A 505 29.78 -4.67 -5.29
CA PHE A 505 28.99 -5.41 -4.30
C PHE A 505 27.54 -4.97 -4.40
N SER A 506 26.63 -5.94 -4.56
CA SER A 506 25.19 -5.71 -4.77
C SER A 506 24.36 -6.34 -3.66
N GLY A 507 23.13 -5.88 -3.45
CA GLY A 507 22.22 -6.45 -2.45
C GLY A 507 22.51 -6.04 -1.01
N LEU A 508 23.18 -4.91 -0.79
CA LEU A 508 23.49 -4.39 0.54
C LEU A 508 22.29 -3.64 1.12
N ASN A 509 22.08 -3.73 2.45
CA ASN A 509 21.09 -2.90 3.12
C ASN A 509 21.56 -1.44 3.16
N LEU A 510 20.64 -0.48 3.13
CA LEU A 510 20.91 0.94 3.28
C LEU A 510 20.43 1.43 4.65
N VAL A 511 20.98 2.56 5.10
CA VAL A 511 20.42 3.34 6.22
C VAL A 511 19.19 4.08 5.70
N ASP A 512 18.09 4.07 6.46
CA ASP A 512 16.81 4.72 6.10
C ASP A 512 16.47 5.87 7.05
N ASP A 513 16.49 7.11 6.56
CA ASP A 513 16.27 8.31 7.37
C ASP A 513 14.88 8.35 8.08
N ASN A 514 13.89 7.56 7.63
CA ASN A 514 12.55 7.54 8.20
C ASN A 514 12.46 6.76 9.53
N THR A 515 13.22 5.68 9.69
CA THR A 515 13.21 4.81 10.87
C THR A 515 14.53 4.86 11.63
N ASP A 516 15.53 5.47 11.00
CA ASP A 516 16.91 5.36 11.42
C ASP A 516 17.60 6.71 11.63
N THR A 517 17.22 7.37 12.73
CA THR A 517 17.84 8.65 13.13
C THR A 517 19.17 8.48 13.85
N THR A 518 19.65 7.24 14.07
CA THR A 518 20.80 6.96 14.96
C THR A 518 21.84 5.99 14.40
N ASN A 519 21.52 5.21 13.38
CA ASN A 519 22.44 4.26 12.81
C ASN A 519 23.25 4.84 11.66
N THR A 520 24.49 4.38 11.66
CA THR A 520 25.55 4.82 10.77
C THR A 520 26.12 3.63 10.03
N SER A 521 25.37 2.51 9.91
CA SER A 521 25.84 1.19 9.47
C SER A 521 26.90 1.33 8.39
N ASN A 522 28.15 1.20 8.84
CA ASN A 522 29.29 1.48 8.00
C ASN A 522 29.72 0.15 7.41
N TYR A 523 29.64 0.06 6.09
CA TYR A 523 30.33 -1.00 5.39
C TYR A 523 31.82 -0.66 5.33
N TYR A 524 32.65 -1.69 5.42
CA TYR A 524 34.08 -1.58 5.22
C TYR A 524 34.51 -2.67 4.26
N LEU A 525 35.30 -2.29 3.26
CA LEU A 525 35.90 -3.26 2.33
C LEU A 525 37.21 -3.76 2.92
N VAL A 526 37.45 -5.06 2.78
CA VAL A 526 38.68 -5.69 3.26
C VAL A 526 39.32 -6.47 2.13
N GLU A 527 40.58 -6.15 1.80
CA GLU A 527 41.31 -6.90 0.78
C GLU A 527 41.65 -8.30 1.33
N VAL A 528 41.23 -9.33 0.60
CA VAL A 528 41.45 -10.75 0.93
C VAL A 528 42.68 -11.29 0.19
N ALA A 529 42.86 -10.88 -1.05
CA ALA A 529 44.01 -11.25 -1.87
C ALA A 529 44.46 -10.07 -2.74
N ALA A 530 45.76 -9.83 -2.77
CA ALA A 530 46.35 -8.79 -3.60
C ALA A 530 46.50 -9.24 -5.06
N PRO A 531 46.50 -8.30 -6.03
CA PRO A 531 46.84 -8.60 -7.42
C PRO A 531 48.20 -9.28 -7.54
N LYS A 532 48.38 -10.06 -8.61
CA LYS A 532 49.67 -10.72 -8.90
C LYS A 532 50.80 -9.69 -8.96
N GLY A 533 51.85 -9.90 -8.16
CA GLY A 533 53.02 -9.00 -8.09
C GLY A 533 52.87 -7.84 -7.10
N TYR A 534 51.77 -7.78 -6.36
CA TYR A 534 51.53 -6.82 -5.28
C TYR A 534 51.53 -7.52 -3.92
N GLN A 535 51.73 -6.73 -2.86
CA GLN A 535 51.69 -7.21 -1.49
C GLN A 535 50.31 -6.94 -0.86
N LEU A 536 49.72 -7.97 -0.24
CA LEU A 536 48.55 -7.80 0.62
C LEU A 536 48.93 -7.00 1.87
N PRO A 537 48.26 -5.88 2.18
CA PRO A 537 48.49 -5.16 3.43
C PRO A 537 48.24 -6.05 4.65
N ALA A 538 49.00 -5.83 5.73
CA ALA A 538 49.05 -6.75 6.88
C ALA A 538 47.69 -6.89 7.62
N PRO A 539 47.06 -8.09 7.61
CA PRO A 539 45.75 -8.29 8.26
C PRO A 539 45.80 -8.29 9.79
N ASN A 540 46.93 -8.67 10.39
CA ASN A 540 47.12 -8.69 11.85
C ASN A 540 47.10 -7.30 12.50
N THR A 541 47.21 -6.24 11.71
CA THR A 541 47.02 -4.85 12.13
C THR A 541 45.83 -4.19 11.41
N ALA A 542 44.98 -4.98 10.73
CA ALA A 542 43.89 -4.53 9.87
C ALA A 542 44.31 -3.47 8.82
N ALA A 543 45.54 -3.55 8.29
CA ALA A 543 46.02 -2.61 7.28
C ALA A 543 45.37 -2.82 5.90
N ASN A 544 44.69 -3.95 5.70
CA ASN A 544 43.93 -4.31 4.50
C ASN A 544 42.45 -3.83 4.53
N LEU A 545 42.04 -3.15 5.61
CA LEU A 545 40.72 -2.56 5.79
C LEU A 545 40.68 -1.12 5.22
N THR A 546 39.58 -0.77 4.55
CA THR A 546 39.33 0.60 4.06
C THR A 546 38.85 1.58 5.14
N GLY A 547 38.58 2.82 4.73
CA GLY A 547 37.60 3.67 5.42
C GLY A 547 36.17 3.12 5.27
N ALA A 548 35.21 3.75 5.95
CA ALA A 548 33.80 3.43 5.74
C ALA A 548 33.42 3.71 4.28
N VAL A 549 32.60 2.84 3.71
CA VAL A 549 32.01 2.99 2.37
C VAL A 549 30.50 3.08 2.52
N THR A 550 29.90 4.01 1.78
CA THR A 550 28.46 4.25 1.79
C THR A 550 27.82 3.43 0.67
N ALA A 551 26.87 2.55 1.02
CA ALA A 551 26.07 1.88 0.02
C ALA A 551 25.05 2.86 -0.59
N SER A 552 24.75 2.68 -1.87
CA SER A 552 23.84 3.55 -2.64
C SER A 552 22.92 2.72 -3.54
N THR A 553 21.74 3.25 -3.87
CA THR A 553 20.86 2.68 -4.91
C THR A 553 21.39 2.89 -6.33
N ALA A 554 22.44 3.70 -6.49
CA ALA A 554 23.16 3.93 -7.73
C ALA A 554 24.66 4.12 -7.42
N PRO A 555 25.41 3.03 -7.13
CA PRO A 555 26.82 3.11 -6.80
C PRO A 555 27.65 3.62 -7.98
N THR A 556 28.74 4.33 -7.68
CA THR A 556 29.71 4.74 -8.69
C THR A 556 31.14 4.42 -8.25
N ALA A 557 31.94 3.84 -9.15
CA ALA A 557 33.26 3.31 -8.80
C ALA A 557 34.29 4.36 -8.35
N THR A 558 34.05 5.64 -8.65
CA THR A 558 34.93 6.75 -8.25
C THR A 558 34.80 7.15 -6.79
N ASP A 559 33.73 6.72 -6.11
CA ASP A 559 33.47 7.12 -4.73
C ASP A 559 34.42 6.42 -3.73
N THR A 560 34.98 5.27 -4.12
CA THR A 560 35.91 4.49 -3.29
C THR A 560 37.12 4.03 -4.09
N THR A 561 38.31 4.60 -3.82
CA THR A 561 39.57 4.17 -4.44
C THR A 561 40.49 3.47 -3.42
N ILE A 562 40.98 2.28 -3.77
CA ILE A 562 41.90 1.49 -2.93
C ILE A 562 43.20 1.19 -3.68
N THR A 563 44.33 1.54 -3.08
CA THR A 563 45.66 1.43 -3.73
C THR A 563 46.50 0.27 -3.19
N ASN A 564 47.28 -0.41 -4.06
CA ASN A 564 48.32 -1.36 -3.64
C ASN A 564 49.69 -0.90 -4.09
N SER A 565 50.69 -1.27 -3.29
CA SER A 565 52.10 -1.05 -3.58
C SER A 565 52.74 -2.33 -4.08
N LYS A 566 53.64 -2.20 -5.07
CA LYS A 566 54.54 -3.30 -5.41
C LYS A 566 55.56 -3.48 -4.27
N PRO A 567 56.01 -4.72 -4.00
CA PRO A 567 57.13 -4.95 -3.11
C PRO A 567 58.34 -4.14 -3.57
N PHE A 568 59.11 -3.61 -2.62
CA PHE A 568 60.36 -2.92 -2.95
C PHE A 568 61.30 -3.89 -3.68
N ALA A 569 61.64 -3.59 -4.93
CA ALA A 569 62.65 -4.32 -5.65
C ALA A 569 64.01 -3.98 -5.05
N LEU A 570 64.56 -4.88 -4.21
CA LEU A 570 65.94 -4.75 -3.77
C LEU A 570 66.85 -4.75 -5.02
N PRO A 571 67.79 -3.80 -5.17
CA PRO A 571 68.75 -3.83 -6.25
C PRO A 571 69.62 -5.09 -6.10
N PHE A 572 69.37 -6.10 -6.94
CA PHE A 572 70.18 -7.30 -7.17
C PHE A 572 70.78 -7.98 -5.92
N THR A 573 69.98 -8.77 -5.19
CA THR A 573 70.49 -9.72 -4.17
C THR A 573 70.72 -11.14 -4.72
N GLY A 574 71.08 -11.26 -5.99
CA GLY A 574 71.53 -12.51 -6.63
C GLY A 574 72.96 -12.36 -7.13
N GLY A 575 73.78 -13.41 -7.02
CA GLY A 575 75.26 -13.44 -7.19
C GLY A 575 75.89 -12.88 -8.48
N GLN A 576 75.13 -12.23 -9.36
CA GLN A 576 75.61 -11.42 -10.47
C GLN A 576 75.90 -9.96 -10.07
N GLY A 577 75.23 -9.42 -9.04
CA GLY A 577 75.42 -8.03 -8.59
C GLY A 577 76.78 -7.77 -7.92
N LEU A 578 77.34 -8.78 -7.24
CA LEU A 578 78.68 -8.71 -6.64
C LEU A 578 79.80 -8.76 -7.68
N ALA A 579 79.59 -9.40 -8.84
CA ALA A 579 80.60 -9.48 -9.89
C ALA A 579 80.92 -8.11 -10.51
N GLY A 580 79.91 -7.24 -10.66
CA GLY A 580 80.09 -5.87 -11.16
C GLY A 580 80.88 -4.97 -10.21
N ILE A 581 80.66 -5.09 -8.90
CA ILE A 581 81.40 -4.30 -7.89
C ILE A 581 82.85 -4.79 -7.75
N ILE A 582 83.08 -6.12 -7.83
CA ILE A 582 84.44 -6.69 -7.78
C ILE A 582 85.24 -6.35 -9.06
N ALA A 583 84.60 -6.25 -10.22
CA ALA A 583 85.25 -5.81 -11.46
C ALA A 583 85.74 -4.35 -11.39
N ILE A 584 84.99 -3.45 -10.75
CA ILE A 584 85.39 -2.04 -10.57
C ILE A 584 86.52 -1.92 -9.53
N ALA A 585 86.51 -2.74 -8.48
CA ALA A 585 87.56 -2.76 -7.47
C ALA A 585 88.90 -3.31 -8.01
N THR A 586 88.87 -4.29 -8.91
CA THR A 586 90.09 -4.86 -9.53
C THR A 586 90.73 -3.92 -10.54
N VAL A 587 89.95 -3.16 -11.32
CA VAL A 587 90.49 -2.13 -12.23
C VAL A 587 91.11 -0.96 -11.44
N SER A 588 90.52 -0.58 -10.31
CA SER A 588 91.02 0.51 -9.46
C SER A 588 92.33 0.14 -8.73
N GLY A 589 92.50 -1.13 -8.35
CA GLY A 589 93.73 -1.63 -7.71
C GLY A 589 94.95 -1.65 -8.63
N VAL A 590 94.77 -1.90 -9.93
CA VAL A 590 95.87 -1.94 -10.92
C VAL A 590 96.39 -0.53 -11.24
N VAL A 591 95.51 0.48 -11.27
CA VAL A 591 95.90 1.89 -11.48
C VAL A 591 96.67 2.45 -10.28
N ALA A 592 96.26 2.11 -9.04
CA ALA A 592 96.96 2.54 -7.83
C ALA A 592 98.36 1.90 -7.69
N PHE A 593 98.54 0.64 -8.11
CA PHE A 593 99.85 -0.04 -8.07
C PHE A 593 100.82 0.48 -9.14
N ALA A 594 100.31 0.86 -10.32
CA ALA A 594 101.13 1.45 -11.39
C ALA A 594 101.61 2.88 -11.07
N ILE A 595 100.83 3.67 -10.31
CA ILE A 595 101.23 5.02 -9.88
C ILE A 595 102.29 4.97 -8.77
N LYS A 596 102.23 3.99 -7.85
CA LYS A 596 103.26 3.83 -6.82
C LYS A 596 104.62 3.43 -7.41
N ARG A 597 104.64 2.58 -8.44
CA ARG A 597 105.88 2.12 -9.08
C ARG A 597 106.56 3.16 -9.98
N ARG A 598 105.87 4.24 -10.37
CA ARG A 598 106.49 5.39 -11.06
C ARG A 598 107.14 6.37 -10.09
N LYS A 599 106.65 6.48 -8.85
CA LYS A 599 107.22 7.40 -7.85
C LYS A 599 108.55 6.91 -7.27
N ASP A 600 108.73 5.61 -7.13
CA ASP A 600 109.97 5.02 -6.60
C ASP A 600 111.11 4.94 -7.65
N ASN A 601 110.82 5.18 -8.93
CA ASN A 601 111.81 5.17 -10.04
C ASN A 601 112.23 6.58 -10.49
N GLU A 602 111.62 7.65 -9.96
CA GLU A 602 111.94 9.05 -10.29
C GLU A 602 112.82 9.74 -9.22
N GLU A 603 113.14 9.07 -8.11
CA GLU A 603 114.07 9.56 -7.06
C GLU A 603 115.52 9.05 -7.19
N GLU A 604 115.88 8.29 -8.24
CA GLU A 604 117.26 7.80 -8.47
C GLU A 604 117.94 8.35 -9.75
N VAL A 605 117.52 9.50 -10.29
CA VAL A 605 118.31 10.20 -11.34
C VAL A 605 118.17 11.74 -11.27
N VAL A 606 118.54 12.38 -10.15
CA VAL A 606 119.21 13.70 -10.16
C VAL A 606 120.13 13.76 -8.95
N LYS A 607 121.41 14.08 -9.21
CA LYS A 607 122.49 14.30 -8.24
C LYS A 607 122.19 15.37 -7.20
#